data_AF-A0A7W4EJI6-F1
#
_entry.id   AF-A0A7W4EJI6-F1
#
_cell.length_a   1.000
_cell.length_b   1.000
_cell.length_c   1.000
_cell.angle_alpha   90.00
_cell.angle_beta   90.00
_cell.angle_gamma   90.00
#
_symmetry.space_group_name_H-M   'P 1'
#
loop_
_entity.id
_entity.type
_entity.pdbx_description
1 polymer ?
#
loop_
_entity_poly.entity_id
_entity_poly.type
_entity_poly.pdbx_seq_one_letter_code
_entity_poly.pdbx_strand_id
1 'polypeptide(L)'
;MTVQTVAPRLVAEFIEKLNDLRQLRGQVLPSLQHKRAVARRALNMADNEMWQKNLEREEAAKGLAKAKEALKKANPDQEGRSGMAKLRQKRSKAGRKYIKTLTSIEQGYEKVFDCQDVYIEAQEMELKANMRRTSLEREVQKLELRILTVVVPDKAASAANEHYKFQIKAEGILLRRYGHNHRLIATDGSIIELSKPVTT
;
A
#
# COMPACT_ATOMS: atom_id res chain seq x y z
N MET A 1 -29.66 45.30 7.69
CA MET A 1 -28.66 44.27 8.02
C MET A 1 -28.41 43.44 6.77
N THR A 2 -27.18 43.40 6.24
CA THR A 2 -26.82 42.49 5.15
C THR A 2 -26.76 41.07 5.71
N VAL A 3 -27.66 40.20 5.27
CA VAL A 3 -27.60 38.77 5.59
C VAL A 3 -26.32 38.22 4.98
N GLN A 4 -25.40 37.73 5.81
CA GLN A 4 -24.22 37.04 5.30
C GLN A 4 -24.67 35.70 4.71
N THR A 5 -24.39 35.50 3.43
CA THR A 5 -24.71 34.26 2.71
C THR A 5 -23.45 33.71 2.07
N VAL A 6 -23.23 32.41 2.20
CA VAL A 6 -22.22 31.70 1.43
C VAL A 6 -22.80 31.36 0.06
N ALA A 7 -22.01 31.45 -1.01
CA ALA A 7 -22.51 31.04 -2.32
C ALA A 7 -22.95 29.56 -2.29
N PRO A 8 -24.18 29.19 -2.70
CA PRO A 8 -24.67 27.81 -2.67
C PRO A 8 -23.75 26.83 -3.40
N ARG A 9 -23.18 27.28 -4.53
CA ARG A 9 -22.21 26.50 -5.31
C ARG A 9 -20.96 26.13 -4.49
N LEU A 10 -20.50 27.03 -3.63
CA LEU A 10 -19.34 26.79 -2.75
C LEU A 10 -19.66 25.74 -1.67
N VAL A 11 -20.89 25.77 -1.14
CA VAL A 11 -21.38 24.77 -0.17
C VAL A 11 -21.47 23.40 -0.81
N ALA A 12 -22.04 23.30 -2.01
CA ALA A 12 -22.14 22.05 -2.77
C ALA A 12 -20.77 21.46 -3.11
N GLU A 13 -19.86 22.28 -3.66
CA GLU A 13 -18.50 21.86 -4.01
C GLU A 13 -17.73 21.36 -2.77
N PHE A 14 -17.86 22.04 -1.63
CA PHE A 14 -17.25 21.59 -0.38
C PHE A 14 -17.78 20.22 0.08
N ILE A 15 -19.10 20.03 0.07
CA ILE A 15 -19.73 18.76 0.47
C ILE A 15 -19.26 17.62 -0.43
N GLU A 16 -19.25 17.84 -1.75
CA GLU A 16 -18.77 16.86 -2.73
C GLU A 16 -17.31 16.46 -2.46
N LYS A 17 -16.39 17.44 -2.41
CA LYS A 17 -14.96 17.18 -2.24
C LYS A 17 -14.61 16.55 -0.90
N LEU A 18 -15.32 16.93 0.16
CA LEU A 18 -15.11 16.34 1.48
C LEU A 18 -15.66 14.91 1.56
N ASN A 19 -16.75 14.59 0.87
CA ASN A 19 -17.23 13.21 0.74
C ASN A 19 -16.26 12.34 -0.05
N ASP A 20 -15.75 12.83 -1.18
CA ASP A 20 -14.71 12.17 -1.97
C ASP A 20 -13.47 11.86 -1.12
N LEU A 21 -13.00 12.84 -0.35
CA LEU A 21 -11.85 12.68 0.54
C LEU A 21 -12.13 11.64 1.64
N ARG A 22 -13.34 11.63 2.21
CA ARG A 22 -13.76 10.64 3.21
C ARG A 22 -13.82 9.24 2.65
N GLN A 23 -14.39 9.05 1.46
CA GLN A 23 -14.43 7.76 0.78
C GLN A 23 -13.02 7.24 0.49
N LEU A 24 -12.15 8.11 0.00
CA LEU A 24 -10.76 7.79 -0.29
C LEU A 24 -10.01 7.33 0.98
N ARG A 25 -10.18 8.03 2.10
CA ARG A 25 -9.54 7.69 3.40
C ARG A 25 -10.16 6.46 4.07
N GLY A 26 -11.48 6.30 4.01
CA GLY A 26 -12.21 5.29 4.78
C GLY A 26 -12.35 3.94 4.09
N GLN A 27 -12.28 3.89 2.75
CA GLN A 27 -12.51 2.66 1.98
C GLN A 27 -11.36 2.35 1.03
N VAL A 28 -11.01 3.30 0.15
CA VAL A 28 -10.08 3.04 -0.95
C VAL A 28 -8.65 2.81 -0.45
N LEU A 29 -8.09 3.74 0.33
CA LEU A 29 -6.72 3.62 0.84
C LEU A 29 -6.51 2.39 1.72
N PRO A 30 -7.39 2.06 2.68
CA PRO A 30 -7.26 0.83 3.47
C PRO A 30 -7.27 -0.44 2.60
N SER A 31 -8.12 -0.49 1.57
CA SER A 31 -8.16 -1.62 0.63
C SER A 31 -6.86 -1.76 -0.15
N LEU A 32 -6.30 -0.66 -0.66
CA LEU A 32 -5.02 -0.67 -1.39
C LEU A 32 -3.85 -1.04 -0.48
N GLN A 33 -3.81 -0.51 0.75
CA GLN A 33 -2.80 -0.87 1.75
C GLN A 33 -2.84 -2.36 2.09
N HIS A 34 -4.05 -2.93 2.23
CA HIS A 34 -4.22 -4.36 2.43
C HIS A 34 -3.70 -5.17 1.24
N LYS A 35 -4.07 -4.81 0.00
CA LYS A 35 -3.56 -5.45 -1.22
C LYS A 35 -2.04 -5.42 -1.29
N ARG A 36 -1.41 -4.26 -1.03
CA ARG A 36 0.05 -4.13 -0.96
C ARG A 36 0.65 -5.04 0.10
N ALA A 37 0.06 -5.12 1.29
CA ALA A 37 0.56 -5.97 2.36
C ALA A 37 0.49 -7.47 2.01
N VAL A 38 -0.58 -7.91 1.34
CA VAL A 38 -0.72 -9.29 0.85
C VAL A 38 0.33 -9.58 -0.22
N ALA A 39 0.49 -8.72 -1.22
CA ALA A 39 1.49 -8.87 -2.28
C ALA A 39 2.92 -8.92 -1.71
N ARG A 40 3.24 -8.06 -0.73
CA ARG A 40 4.54 -8.07 -0.04
C ARG A 40 4.81 -9.41 0.66
N ARG A 41 3.80 -9.99 1.31
CA ARG A 41 3.94 -11.30 1.97
C ARG A 41 4.18 -12.41 0.95
N ALA A 42 3.48 -12.38 -0.18
CA ALA A 42 3.68 -13.33 -1.27
C ALA A 42 5.12 -13.27 -1.81
N LEU A 43 5.61 -12.05 -2.08
CA LEU A 43 6.99 -11.83 -2.51
C LEU A 43 8.01 -12.36 -1.50
N ASN A 44 7.87 -12.01 -0.22
CA ASN A 44 8.77 -12.49 0.83
C ASN A 44 8.79 -14.04 0.93
N MET A 45 7.65 -14.69 0.74
CA MET A 45 7.59 -16.16 0.73
C MET A 45 8.31 -16.75 -0.49
N ALA A 46 8.13 -16.15 -1.67
CA ALA A 46 8.82 -16.56 -2.89
C ALA A 46 10.34 -16.37 -2.79
N ASP A 47 10.80 -15.24 -2.24
CA ASP A 47 12.22 -14.97 -1.99
C ASP A 47 12.83 -15.98 -1.02
N ASN A 48 12.12 -16.30 0.07
CA ASN A 48 12.57 -17.32 1.02
C ASN A 48 12.65 -18.72 0.40
N GLU A 49 11.65 -19.09 -0.41
CA GLU A 49 11.66 -20.35 -1.17
C GLU A 49 12.89 -20.39 -2.11
N MET A 50 13.20 -19.28 -2.77
CA MET A 50 14.36 -19.17 -3.65
C MET A 50 15.69 -19.22 -2.92
N TRP A 51 15.77 -18.63 -1.73
CA TRP A 51 16.94 -18.78 -0.87
C TRP A 51 17.18 -20.24 -0.48
N GLN A 52 16.12 -20.97 -0.10
CA GLN A 52 16.20 -22.41 0.20
C GLN A 52 16.66 -23.23 -1.01
N LYS A 53 16.10 -22.98 -2.20
CA LYS A 53 16.52 -23.67 -3.43
C LYS A 53 17.99 -23.39 -3.78
N ASN A 54 18.47 -22.17 -3.56
CA ASN A 54 19.86 -21.84 -3.76
C ASN A 54 20.80 -22.59 -2.80
N LEU A 55 20.41 -22.77 -1.54
CA LEU A 55 21.13 -23.64 -0.61
C LEU A 55 21.16 -25.09 -1.09
N GLU A 56 20.03 -25.65 -1.52
CA GLU A 56 19.97 -27.00 -2.09
C GLU A 56 20.89 -27.15 -3.30
N ARG A 57 21.03 -26.10 -4.12
CA ARG A 57 21.94 -26.08 -5.28
C ARG A 57 23.39 -26.16 -4.83
N GLU A 58 23.77 -25.41 -3.81
CA GLU A 58 25.13 -25.46 -3.26
C GLU A 58 25.45 -26.85 -2.70
N GLU A 59 24.52 -27.47 -1.99
CA GLU A 59 24.67 -28.84 -1.49
C GLU A 59 24.77 -29.85 -2.64
N ALA A 60 23.93 -29.72 -3.66
CA ALA A 60 23.98 -30.57 -4.85
C ALA A 60 25.30 -30.40 -5.61
N ALA A 61 25.83 -29.17 -5.71
CA ALA A 61 27.12 -28.87 -6.31
C ALA A 61 28.26 -29.53 -5.54
N LYS A 62 28.27 -29.41 -4.19
CA LYS A 62 29.23 -30.09 -3.31
C LYS A 62 29.16 -31.61 -3.48
N GLY A 63 27.96 -32.18 -3.53
CA GLY A 63 27.75 -33.61 -3.77
C GLY A 63 28.28 -34.08 -5.13
N LEU A 64 28.05 -33.30 -6.19
CA LEU A 64 28.57 -33.59 -7.52
C LEU A 64 30.10 -33.48 -7.56
N ALA A 65 30.70 -32.47 -6.92
CA ALA A 65 32.15 -32.32 -6.82
C ALA A 65 32.79 -33.52 -6.13
N LYS A 66 32.25 -33.94 -4.97
CA LYS A 66 32.71 -35.15 -4.25
C LYS A 66 32.61 -36.42 -5.12
N ALA A 67 31.51 -36.59 -5.85
CA ALA A 67 31.33 -37.74 -6.74
C ALA A 67 32.30 -37.73 -7.94
N LYS A 68 32.62 -36.55 -8.49
CA LYS A 68 33.63 -36.39 -9.54
C LYS A 68 35.04 -36.70 -9.02
N GLU A 69 35.36 -36.23 -7.82
CA GLU A 69 36.66 -36.45 -7.19
C GLU A 69 36.90 -37.93 -6.85
N ALA A 70 35.89 -38.61 -6.27
CA ALA A 70 35.96 -40.04 -6.01
C ALA A 70 36.21 -40.84 -7.30
N LEU A 71 35.54 -40.47 -8.40
CA LEU A 71 35.73 -41.12 -9.69
C LEU A 71 37.09 -40.83 -10.33
N LYS A 72 37.70 -39.67 -10.04
CA LYS A 72 39.05 -39.31 -10.49
C LYS A 72 40.14 -40.06 -9.70
N LYS A 73 39.91 -40.31 -8.41
CA LYS A 73 40.84 -41.02 -7.53
C LYS A 73 40.73 -42.54 -7.59
N ALA A 74 39.65 -43.07 -8.17
CA ALA A 74 39.44 -44.50 -8.29
C ALA A 74 40.45 -45.15 -9.24
N ASN A 75 41.15 -46.17 -8.76
CA ASN A 75 42.02 -47.00 -9.59
C ASN A 75 41.19 -48.15 -10.21
N PRO A 76 41.07 -48.24 -11.55
CA PRO A 76 40.28 -49.27 -12.22
C PRO A 76 40.65 -50.71 -11.84
N ASP A 77 41.92 -50.95 -11.55
CA ASP A 77 42.46 -52.28 -11.27
C ASP A 77 42.14 -52.76 -9.84
N GLN A 78 41.98 -51.83 -8.89
CA GLN A 78 41.57 -52.14 -7.51
C GLN A 78 40.05 -52.22 -7.34
N GLU A 79 39.29 -51.34 -8.01
CA GLU A 79 37.82 -51.32 -7.86
C GLU A 79 37.10 -52.37 -8.73
N GLY A 80 37.76 -52.82 -9.81
CA GLY A 80 37.16 -53.68 -10.81
C GLY A 80 35.99 -53.04 -11.56
N ARG A 81 35.40 -53.78 -12.51
CA ARG A 81 34.30 -53.26 -13.36
C ARG A 81 33.05 -52.88 -12.55
N SER A 82 32.71 -53.64 -11.52
CA SER A 82 31.52 -53.42 -10.69
C SER A 82 31.65 -52.18 -9.78
N GLY A 83 32.83 -51.95 -9.18
CA GLY A 83 33.11 -50.74 -8.39
C GLY A 83 33.06 -49.47 -9.24
N MET A 84 33.73 -49.50 -10.39
CA MET A 84 33.72 -48.39 -11.35
C MET A 84 32.31 -48.08 -11.88
N ALA A 85 31.48 -49.09 -12.13
CA ALA A 85 30.08 -48.90 -12.52
C ALA A 85 29.27 -48.18 -11.41
N LYS A 86 29.46 -48.56 -10.13
CA LYS A 86 28.80 -47.92 -8.98
C LYS A 86 29.23 -46.45 -8.83
N LEU A 87 30.51 -46.14 -9.00
CA LEU A 87 31.00 -44.74 -8.96
C LEU A 87 30.42 -43.90 -10.09
N ARG A 88 30.38 -44.42 -11.32
CA ARG A 88 29.74 -43.75 -12.46
C ARG A 88 28.25 -43.50 -12.20
N GLN A 89 27.57 -44.48 -11.61
CA GLN A 89 26.15 -44.35 -11.22
C GLN A 89 25.96 -43.27 -10.14
N LYS A 90 26.83 -43.20 -9.11
CA LYS A 90 26.80 -42.13 -8.09
C LYS A 90 26.99 -40.75 -8.72
N ARG A 91 27.97 -40.59 -9.62
CA ARG A 91 28.19 -39.33 -10.38
C ARG A 91 26.96 -38.95 -11.19
N SER A 92 26.35 -39.90 -11.90
CA SER A 92 25.15 -39.67 -12.70
C SER A 92 23.97 -39.23 -11.83
N LYS A 93 23.72 -39.89 -10.69
CA LYS A 93 22.68 -39.50 -9.73
C LYS A 93 22.91 -38.09 -9.17
N ALA A 94 24.14 -37.77 -8.77
CA ALA A 94 24.48 -36.43 -8.27
C ALA A 94 24.29 -35.35 -9.36
N GLY A 95 24.69 -35.64 -10.61
CA GLY A 95 24.49 -34.75 -11.74
C GLY A 95 23.02 -34.48 -12.04
N ARG A 96 22.17 -35.52 -12.02
CA ARG A 96 20.71 -35.37 -12.16
C ARG A 96 20.10 -34.53 -11.04
N LYS A 97 20.53 -34.74 -9.78
CA LYS A 97 20.07 -33.90 -8.65
C LYS A 97 20.42 -32.44 -8.89
N TYR A 98 21.67 -32.15 -9.28
CA TYR A 98 22.13 -30.80 -9.56
C TYR A 98 21.34 -30.11 -10.69
N ILE A 99 21.13 -30.80 -11.82
CA ILE A 99 20.33 -30.28 -12.94
C ILE A 99 18.89 -30.02 -12.50
N LYS A 100 18.27 -30.96 -11.77
CA LYS A 100 16.90 -30.79 -11.25
C LYS A 100 16.78 -29.55 -10.37
N THR A 101 17.77 -29.30 -9.50
CA THR A 101 17.77 -28.12 -8.64
C THR A 101 17.93 -26.82 -9.44
N LEU A 102 18.76 -26.82 -10.50
CA LEU A 102 18.87 -25.65 -11.39
C LEU A 102 17.54 -25.32 -12.09
N THR A 103 16.87 -26.31 -12.66
CA THR A 103 15.56 -26.10 -13.30
C THR A 103 14.51 -25.58 -12.31
N SER A 104 14.52 -26.10 -11.07
CA SER A 104 13.62 -25.63 -10.00
C SER A 104 13.89 -24.18 -9.57
N ILE A 105 15.16 -23.73 -9.67
CA ILE A 105 15.58 -22.34 -9.42
C ILE A 105 15.10 -21.43 -10.53
N GLU A 106 15.25 -21.82 -11.80
CA GLU A 106 14.75 -21.03 -12.94
C GLU A 106 13.25 -20.76 -12.81
N GLN A 107 12.45 -21.82 -12.59
CA GLN A 107 11.00 -21.70 -12.35
C GLN A 107 10.66 -20.89 -11.09
N GLY A 108 11.51 -20.95 -10.07
CA GLY A 108 11.29 -20.19 -8.85
C GLY A 108 11.58 -18.70 -9.02
N TYR A 109 12.53 -18.32 -9.87
CA TYR A 109 12.77 -16.91 -10.22
C TYR A 109 11.60 -16.31 -11.00
N GLU A 110 11.00 -17.06 -11.94
CA GLU A 110 9.76 -16.62 -12.62
C GLU A 110 8.67 -16.25 -11.62
N LYS A 111 8.42 -17.12 -10.62
CA LYS A 111 7.45 -16.86 -9.55
C LYS A 111 7.80 -15.63 -8.70
N VAL A 112 9.09 -15.40 -8.42
CA VAL A 112 9.54 -14.19 -7.72
C VAL A 112 9.23 -12.95 -8.54
N PHE A 113 9.54 -12.96 -9.84
CA PHE A 113 9.24 -11.83 -10.73
C PHE A 113 7.74 -11.54 -10.82
N ASP A 114 6.90 -12.56 -10.99
CA ASP A 114 5.43 -12.40 -10.98
C ASP A 114 4.95 -11.75 -9.66
N CYS A 115 5.52 -12.16 -8.52
CA CYS A 115 5.17 -11.58 -7.22
C CYS A 115 5.69 -10.13 -7.07
N GLN A 116 6.85 -9.81 -7.66
CA GLN A 116 7.40 -8.45 -7.68
C GLN A 116 6.52 -7.52 -8.50
N ASP A 117 6.08 -7.94 -9.69
CA ASP A 117 5.22 -7.14 -10.56
C ASP A 117 3.91 -6.80 -9.87
N VAL A 118 3.23 -7.79 -9.28
CA VAL A 118 2.00 -7.57 -8.51
C VAL A 118 2.23 -6.63 -7.31
N TYR A 119 3.38 -6.72 -6.65
CA TYR A 119 3.71 -5.83 -5.54
C TYR A 119 3.93 -4.39 -6.02
N ILE A 120 4.65 -4.19 -7.12
CA ILE A 120 4.90 -2.88 -7.73
C ILE A 120 3.57 -2.25 -8.16
N GLU A 121 2.69 -2.99 -8.85
CA GLU A 121 1.37 -2.50 -9.24
C GLU A 121 0.55 -2.04 -8.02
N ALA A 122 0.58 -2.81 -6.93
CA ALA A 122 -0.10 -2.43 -5.70
C ALA A 122 0.49 -1.15 -5.07
N GLN A 123 1.81 -0.98 -5.11
CA GLN A 123 2.48 0.25 -4.67
C GLN A 123 2.09 1.46 -5.52
N GLU A 124 2.06 1.30 -6.85
CA GLU A 124 1.68 2.37 -7.77
C GLU A 124 0.24 2.82 -7.58
N MET A 125 -0.70 1.88 -7.40
CA MET A 125 -2.09 2.19 -7.13
C MET A 125 -2.25 2.97 -5.81
N GLU A 126 -1.56 2.54 -4.75
CA GLU A 126 -1.58 3.26 -3.48
C GLU A 126 -0.95 4.66 -3.60
N LEU A 127 0.14 4.79 -4.35
CA LEU A 127 0.77 6.09 -4.60
C LEU A 127 -0.17 7.04 -5.34
N LYS A 128 -0.82 6.58 -6.42
CA LYS A 128 -1.82 7.36 -7.17
C LYS A 128 -2.98 7.79 -6.26
N ALA A 129 -3.46 6.90 -5.40
CA ALA A 129 -4.50 7.22 -4.42
C ALA A 129 -4.04 8.25 -3.38
N ASN A 130 -2.79 8.16 -2.90
CA ASN A 130 -2.21 9.15 -1.99
C ASN A 130 -2.03 10.51 -2.66
N MET A 131 -1.59 10.56 -3.92
CA MET A 131 -1.52 11.81 -4.69
C MET A 131 -2.90 12.45 -4.84
N ARG A 132 -3.91 11.66 -5.19
CA ARG A 132 -5.31 12.12 -5.23
C ARG A 132 -5.76 12.64 -3.87
N ARG A 133 -5.40 11.96 -2.77
CA ARG A 133 -5.70 12.40 -1.40
C ARG A 133 -5.11 13.78 -1.13
N THR A 134 -3.83 13.98 -1.42
CA THR A 134 -3.17 15.28 -1.20
C THR A 134 -3.77 16.39 -2.07
N SER A 135 -4.16 16.10 -3.32
CA SER A 135 -4.89 17.08 -4.15
C SER A 135 -6.22 17.47 -3.53
N LEU A 136 -7.03 16.48 -3.14
CA LEU A 136 -8.34 16.70 -2.52
C LEU A 136 -8.23 17.42 -1.18
N GLU A 137 -7.23 17.09 -0.36
CA GLU A 137 -6.96 17.79 0.91
C GLU A 137 -6.71 19.29 0.67
N ARG A 138 -5.93 19.64 -0.35
CA ARG A 138 -5.69 21.05 -0.72
C ARG A 138 -6.95 21.72 -1.26
N GLU A 139 -7.74 21.03 -2.08
CA GLU A 139 -9.03 21.55 -2.58
C GLU A 139 -9.99 21.84 -1.43
N VAL A 140 -10.18 20.87 -0.53
CA VAL A 140 -11.03 21.00 0.66
C VAL A 140 -10.55 22.15 1.53
N GLN A 141 -9.26 22.24 1.86
CA GLN A 141 -8.71 23.35 2.67
C GLN A 141 -8.96 24.73 2.05
N LYS A 142 -8.82 24.86 0.72
CA LYS A 142 -9.13 26.12 0.02
C LYS A 142 -10.60 26.47 0.14
N LEU A 143 -11.50 25.49 0.01
CA LEU A 143 -12.94 25.67 0.16
C LEU A 143 -13.31 26.02 1.60
N GLU A 144 -12.70 25.37 2.61
CA GLU A 144 -12.86 25.71 4.04
C GLU A 144 -12.52 27.17 4.29
N LEU A 145 -11.35 27.62 3.84
CA LEU A 145 -10.92 29.01 4.01
C LEU A 145 -11.89 30.00 3.33
N ARG A 146 -12.33 29.72 2.10
CA ARG A 146 -13.32 30.56 1.39
C ARG A 146 -14.63 30.65 2.17
N ILE A 147 -15.12 29.53 2.70
CA ILE A 147 -16.33 29.51 3.54
C ILE A 147 -16.10 30.30 4.84
N LEU A 148 -14.97 30.08 5.53
CA LEU A 148 -14.64 30.79 6.77
C LEU A 148 -14.54 32.31 6.57
N THR A 149 -13.96 32.79 5.48
CA THR A 149 -13.85 34.24 5.21
C THR A 149 -15.21 34.94 5.10
N VAL A 150 -16.24 34.23 4.64
CA VAL A 150 -17.61 34.77 4.58
C VAL A 150 -18.28 34.73 5.94
N VAL A 151 -18.02 33.67 6.73
CA VAL A 151 -18.67 33.41 8.01
C VAL A 151 -18.03 34.18 9.18
N VAL A 152 -16.74 34.53 9.09
CA VAL A 152 -15.98 35.21 10.15
C VAL A 152 -15.22 36.42 9.55
N PRO A 153 -15.84 37.61 9.48
CA PRO A 153 -15.29 38.74 8.73
C PRO A 153 -14.05 39.43 9.31
N ASP A 154 -13.63 39.14 10.55
CA ASP A 154 -12.67 40.01 11.28
C ASP A 154 -11.54 39.27 12.01
N LYS A 155 -11.27 38.02 11.65
CA LYS A 155 -10.08 37.29 12.14
C LYS A 155 -9.29 36.82 10.93
N ALA A 156 -7.96 36.96 10.98
CA ALA A 156 -7.08 36.35 10.00
C ALA A 156 -7.51 34.88 9.83
N ALA A 157 -8.16 34.54 8.71
CA ALA A 157 -8.87 33.28 8.51
C ALA A 157 -7.95 32.05 8.71
N SER A 158 -6.64 32.27 8.54
CA SER A 158 -5.55 31.36 8.89
C SER A 158 -5.53 30.92 10.37
N ALA A 159 -5.76 31.83 11.32
CA ALA A 159 -5.74 31.54 12.77
C ALA A 159 -7.09 30.99 13.28
N ALA A 160 -8.18 31.21 12.53
CA ALA A 160 -9.50 30.67 12.86
C ALA A 160 -9.61 29.17 12.52
N ASN A 161 -8.92 28.71 11.47
CA ASN A 161 -9.05 27.33 10.96
C ASN A 161 -8.71 26.26 12.01
N GLU A 162 -7.85 26.56 12.99
CA GLU A 162 -7.50 25.64 14.08
C GLU A 162 -8.62 25.41 15.11
N HIS A 163 -9.63 26.29 15.15
CA HIS A 163 -10.71 26.26 16.16
C HIS A 163 -12.06 25.86 15.60
N TYR A 164 -12.18 25.72 14.27
CA TYR A 164 -13.42 25.39 13.60
C TYR A 164 -13.36 23.98 13.01
N LYS A 165 -14.37 23.16 13.30
CA LYS A 165 -14.53 21.82 12.73
C LYS A 165 -15.74 21.79 11.81
N PHE A 166 -15.49 21.49 10.54
CA PHE A 166 -16.52 21.30 9.53
C PHE A 166 -17.14 19.91 9.63
N GLN A 167 -18.47 19.85 9.66
CA GLN A 167 -19.23 18.61 9.63
C GLN A 167 -20.39 18.70 8.64
N ILE A 168 -20.41 17.80 7.66
CA ILE A 168 -21.55 17.65 6.74
C ILE A 168 -22.78 17.11 7.49
N LYS A 169 -23.93 17.72 7.24
CA LYS A 169 -25.29 17.33 7.67
C LYS A 169 -26.20 17.28 6.44
N ALA A 170 -27.37 16.67 6.57
CA ALA A 170 -28.36 16.62 5.49
C ALA A 170 -28.76 18.03 5.00
N GLU A 171 -28.82 18.98 5.94
CA GLU A 171 -29.26 20.36 5.70
C GLU A 171 -28.12 21.27 5.20
N GLY A 172 -26.85 20.82 5.22
CA GLY A 172 -25.70 21.62 4.79
C GLY A 172 -24.43 21.37 5.61
N ILE A 173 -23.69 22.42 5.92
CA ILE A 173 -22.40 22.36 6.63
C ILE A 173 -22.57 22.91 8.04
N LEU A 174 -22.36 22.05 9.04
CA LEU A 174 -22.26 22.46 10.43
C LEU A 174 -20.82 22.88 10.75
N LEU A 175 -20.65 24.15 11.10
CA LEU A 175 -19.42 24.73 11.59
C LEU A 175 -19.42 24.71 13.12
N ARG A 176 -18.65 23.80 13.71
CA ARG A 176 -18.49 23.70 15.17
C ARG A 176 -17.31 24.54 15.64
N ARG A 177 -17.46 25.24 16.76
CA ARG A 177 -16.39 25.95 17.45
C ARG A 177 -16.46 25.66 18.94
N TYR A 178 -15.35 25.20 19.52
CA TYR A 178 -15.29 24.95 20.96
C TYR A 178 -15.57 26.24 21.75
N GLY A 179 -16.52 26.18 22.69
CA GLY A 179 -16.87 27.29 23.59
C GLY A 179 -17.81 28.37 23.01
N HIS A 180 -18.29 28.22 21.77
CA HIS A 180 -19.11 29.23 21.09
C HIS A 180 -20.35 28.62 20.40
N ASN A 181 -21.27 29.48 19.96
CA ASN A 181 -22.40 29.08 19.11
C ASN A 181 -21.90 28.37 17.85
N HIS A 182 -22.53 27.26 17.52
CA HIS A 182 -22.31 26.60 16.23
C HIS A 182 -23.04 27.39 15.14
N ARG A 183 -22.63 27.20 13.88
CA ARG A 183 -23.33 27.77 12.74
C ARG A 183 -23.67 26.67 11.75
N LEU A 184 -24.90 26.65 11.25
CA LEU A 184 -25.28 25.84 10.12
C LEU A 184 -25.26 26.72 8.88
N ILE A 185 -24.51 26.31 7.87
CA ILE A 185 -24.54 26.90 6.53
C ILE A 185 -25.40 25.96 5.70
N ALA A 186 -26.63 26.36 5.44
CA ALA A 186 -27.57 25.53 4.70
C ALA A 186 -27.12 25.37 3.23
N THR A 187 -27.69 24.39 2.54
CA THR A 187 -27.40 24.12 1.12
C THR A 187 -27.71 25.30 0.19
N ASP A 188 -28.68 26.14 0.56
CA ASP A 188 -29.02 27.40 -0.12
C ASP A 188 -28.07 28.56 0.23
N GLY A 189 -27.02 28.31 1.02
CA GLY A 189 -26.02 29.30 1.39
C GLY A 189 -26.39 30.18 2.58
N SER A 190 -27.59 30.05 3.14
CA SER A 190 -28.00 30.81 4.33
C SER A 190 -27.20 30.37 5.56
N ILE A 191 -26.84 31.34 6.42
CA ILE A 191 -26.10 31.09 7.67
C ILE A 191 -27.08 31.20 8.84
N ILE A 192 -27.22 30.12 9.59
CA ILE A 192 -28.09 30.02 10.76
C ILE A 192 -27.20 29.90 12.00
N GLU A 193 -27.30 30.86 12.91
CA GLU A 193 -26.65 30.73 14.23
C GLU A 193 -27.44 29.76 15.11
N LEU A 194 -26.76 28.74 15.62
CA LEU A 194 -27.32 27.78 16.55
C LEU A 194 -26.93 28.23 17.97
N SER A 195 -27.93 28.49 18.82
CA SER A 195 -27.72 28.86 20.23
C SER A 195 -26.87 27.82 20.99
N LYS A 196 -26.07 28.31 21.95
CA LYS A 196 -24.95 27.66 22.67
C LYS A 196 -25.15 26.17 23.09
N PRO A 197 -24.03 25.44 23.29
CA PRO A 197 -24.01 23.97 23.33
C PRO A 197 -24.66 23.40 24.60
N VAL A 198 -25.34 22.27 24.47
CA VAL A 198 -25.61 21.39 25.62
C VAL A 198 -24.24 20.86 26.07
N THR A 199 -23.74 21.41 27.17
CA THR A 199 -22.64 20.82 27.95
C THR A 199 -23.17 19.56 28.62
N THR A 200 -22.63 18.40 28.26
CA THR A 200 -22.41 17.33 29.23
C THR A 200 -21.06 17.56 29.88
#